data_AF-R6JUK5-F1
#
_entry.id   AF-R6JUK5-F1
#
_cell.length_a   1.000
_cell.length_b   1.000
_cell.length_c   1.000
_cell.angle_alpha   90.00
_cell.angle_beta   90.00
_cell.angle_gamma   90.00
#
_symmetry.space_group_name_H-M   'P 1'
#
loop_
_entity.id
_entity.type
_entity.pdbx_description
1 polymer ?
#
loop_
_entity_poly.entity_id
_entity_poly.type
_entity_poly.pdbx_seq_one_letter_code
_entity_poly.pdbx_strand_id
1 'polypeptide(L)' 'MAAGKCKAAYHTDEWHGYGCEITEGACMFLYPDSKACAEMYGEGPDADTDGEE' A
#
# COMPACT_ATOMS: atom_id res chain seq x y z
N MET A 1 6.53 11.38 2.40
CA MET A 1 7.63 10.52 1.91
C MET A 1 7.03 9.14 1.74
N ALA A 2 7.14 8.53 0.55
CA ALA A 2 6.64 7.18 0.36
C ALA A 2 7.45 6.19 1.22
N ALA A 3 6.75 5.34 1.96
CA ALA A 3 7.36 4.32 2.79
C ALA A 3 7.44 3.00 2.00
N GLY A 4 8.67 2.48 1.80
CA GLY A 4 8.87 1.25 1.05
C GLY A 4 8.58 1.37 -0.45
N LYS A 5 7.97 0.33 -1.05
CA LYS A 5 7.66 0.22 -2.48
C LYS A 5 6.23 0.64 -2.85
N CYS A 6 5.43 1.09 -1.87
CA CYS A 6 4.08 1.59 -2.10
C CYS A 6 4.06 3.13 -1.97
N LYS A 7 3.59 3.83 -3.02
CA LYS A 7 3.51 5.31 -2.99
C LYS A 7 2.42 5.86 -2.06
N ALA A 8 1.42 5.05 -1.74
CA ALA A 8 0.35 5.41 -0.81
C ALA A 8 0.67 5.05 0.65
N ALA A 9 1.82 4.42 0.89
CA ALA A 9 2.23 4.08 2.25
C ALA A 9 3.04 5.22 2.86
N TYR A 10 2.79 5.50 4.14
CA TYR A 10 3.53 6.48 4.93
C TYR A 10 4.01 5.87 6.25
N HIS A 11 5.09 6.43 6.79
CA HIS A 11 5.63 6.00 8.08
C HIS A 11 4.73 6.45 9.22
N THR A 12 4.50 5.56 10.19
CA THR A 12 3.74 5.85 11.42
C THR A 12 4.40 5.13 12.58
N ASP A 13 4.14 5.58 13.81
CA ASP A 13 4.52 4.84 15.02
C ASP A 13 3.48 3.80 15.47
N GLU A 14 2.37 3.69 14.73
CA GLU A 14 1.31 2.71 14.97
C GLU A 14 1.55 1.41 14.19
N TRP A 15 1.19 0.28 14.82
CA TRP A 15 1.27 -1.08 14.25
C TRP A 15 2.64 -1.38 13.62
N HIS A 16 2.70 -2.11 12.50
CA HIS A 16 3.93 -2.52 11.79
C HIS A 16 4.81 -1.36 11.26
N GLY A 17 4.53 -0.10 11.64
CA GLY A 17 5.31 1.09 11.30
C GLY A 17 4.84 1.84 10.06
N TYR A 18 3.71 1.42 9.47
CA TYR A 18 3.23 1.94 8.19
C TYR A 18 1.70 2.08 8.17
N GLY A 19 1.24 3.18 7.59
CA GLY A 19 -0.16 3.48 7.29
C GLY A 19 -0.37 3.57 5.78
N CYS A 20 -1.63 3.58 5.35
CA CYS A 20 -2.02 3.60 3.95
C CYS A 20 -3.00 4.75 3.69
N GLU A 21 -2.70 5.61 2.71
CA GLU A 21 -3.55 6.73 2.30
C GLU A 21 -4.82 6.28 1.56
N ILE A 22 -4.84 5.06 0.99
CA ILE A 22 -5.99 4.55 0.22
C ILE A 22 -7.09 4.02 1.15
N THR A 23 -6.69 3.28 2.17
CA THR A 23 -7.63 2.65 3.13
C THR A 23 -7.76 3.46 4.42
N GLU A 24 -6.98 4.54 4.55
CA GLU A 24 -6.94 5.43 5.71
C GLU A 24 -6.67 4.69 7.04
N GLY A 25 -5.91 3.60 6.96
CA GLY A 25 -5.64 2.69 8.08
C GLY A 25 -4.21 2.14 8.09
N ALA A 26 -3.94 1.21 9.01
CA ALA A 26 -2.64 0.54 9.10
C ALA A 26 -2.36 -0.29 7.84
N CYS A 27 -1.12 -0.27 7.35
CA CYS A 27 -0.73 -1.10 6.23
C CYS A 27 -0.74 -2.58 6.64
N MET A 28 -1.36 -3.43 5.81
CA MET A 28 -1.42 -4.88 6.05
C MET A 28 -0.04 -5.55 5.92
N PHE A 29 0.90 -4.91 5.21
CA PHE A 29 2.24 -5.45 4.98
C PHE A 29 3.24 -4.87 5.98
N LEU A 30 4.13 -5.73 6.50
CA LEU A 30 5.29 -5.31 7.30
C LEU A 30 6.27 -4.45 6.49
N TYR A 31 6.32 -4.62 5.18
CA TYR A 31 7.04 -3.75 4.26
C TYR A 31 6.10 -3.38 3.11
N PRO A 32 5.73 -2.10 2.94
CA PRO A 32 4.72 -1.74 1.96
C PRO A 32 5.13 -2.11 0.53
N ASP A 33 4.29 -2.88 -0.14
CA ASP A 33 4.45 -3.32 -1.53
C ASP A 33 3.10 -3.21 -2.25
N SER A 34 2.97 -2.22 -3.12
CA SER A 34 1.70 -1.90 -3.76
C SER A 34 1.29 -2.91 -4.83
N LYS A 35 2.25 -3.63 -5.43
CA LYS A 35 1.96 -4.70 -6.40
C LYS A 35 1.37 -5.91 -5.71
N ALA A 36 2.01 -6.37 -4.63
CA ALA A 36 1.47 -7.44 -3.80
C ALA A 36 0.10 -7.08 -3.21
N CYS A 37 -0.08 -5.81 -2.81
CA CYS A 37 -1.36 -5.29 -2.35
C CYS A 37 -2.46 -5.38 -3.41
N ALA A 38 -2.15 -4.96 -4.65
CA ALA A 38 -3.06 -5.05 -5.79
C ALA A 38 -3.41 -6.52 -6.12
N GLU A 39 -2.42 -7.41 -6.19
CA GLU A 39 -2.62 -8.83 -6.52
C GLU A 39 -3.43 -9.58 -5.47
N MET A 40 -3.21 -9.32 -4.17
CA MET A 40 -3.82 -10.07 -3.08
C MET A 40 -5.17 -9.51 -2.62
N TYR A 41 -5.29 -8.18 -2.59
CA TYR A 41 -6.44 -7.49 -2.01
C TYR A 41 -7.25 -6.69 -3.03
N GLY A 42 -6.74 -6.49 -4.25
CA GLY A 42 -7.36 -5.57 -5.21
C GLY A 42 -7.32 -4.12 -4.73
N GLU A 43 -6.40 -3.79 -3.83
CA GLU A 43 -6.27 -2.48 -3.20
C GLU A 43 -4.94 -1.82 -3.56
N GLY A 44 -4.88 -0.52 -3.33
CA GLY A 44 -3.66 0.25 -3.50
C GLY A 44 -3.49 0.77 -4.92
N PRO A 45 -2.42 1.54 -5.14
CA PRO A 45 -2.28 2.34 -6.35
C PRO A 45 -2.01 1.55 -7.64
N ASP A 46 -1.70 0.25 -7.53
CA ASP A 46 -1.46 -0.63 -8.67
C ASP A 46 -2.69 -1.51 -9.00
N ALA A 47 -3.78 -1.41 -8.24
CA ALA A 47 -4.99 -2.22 -8.44
C ALA A 47 -5.72 -1.93 -9.76
N ASP A 48 -5.66 -0.68 -10.24
CA ASP A 48 -6.26 -0.24 -11.50
C ASP A 48 -5.28 -0.30 -12.70
N THR A 49 -4.00 -0.63 -12.46
CA THR A 49 -2.99 -0.69 -13.53
C THR A 49 -3.08 -1.97 -14.38
N ASP A 50 -3.98 -2.89 -14.04
CA ASP A 50 -4.29 -4.09 -14.85
C ASP A 50 -5.24 -3.78 -16.04
N GLY A 51 -5.70 -2.53 -16.18
CA GLY A 51 -6.75 -2.15 -17.12
C GLY A 51 -6.39 -1.21 -18.27
N GLU A 52 -5.11 -1.08 -18.65
CA GLU A 52 -4.74 -0.37 -19.89
C GLU A 52 -4.08 -1.35 -20.88
N GLU A 53 -4.94 -1.91 -21.74
CA GLU A 53 -4.61 -2.67 -22.96
C GLU A 53 -4.29 -1.75 -24.16
#